data_AF-A0A7J8EDZ7-F1
#
_entry.id   AF-A0A7J8EDZ7-F1
#
_cell.length_a   1.000
_cell.length_b   1.000
_cell.length_c   1.000
_cell.angle_alpha   90.00
_cell.angle_beta   90.00
_cell.angle_gamma   90.00
#
_symmetry.space_group_name_H-M   'P 1'
#
loop_
_entity.id
_entity.type
_entity.pdbx_description
1 polymer ?
#
loop_
_entity_poly.entity_id
_entity_poly.type
_entity_poly.pdbx_seq_one_letter_code
_entity_poly.pdbx_strand_id
1 'polypeptide(L)'
;MAQDSVGLYSEYQFWMGKLSVWGQASSSETQQDICHHLPQFQEFLRQIYEVLKEMDSGTVIERFPTIGQLLAKTCWNPFILAYDESQKILIWCLCCLINKEPQNSGESKLNSWTR
;
A
#
# COMPACT_ATOMS: atom_id res chain seq x y z
N MET A 1 13.91 15.37 -10.05
CA MET A 1 12.84 14.74 -9.26
C MET A 1 11.77 14.03 -10.12
N ALA A 2 12.12 13.51 -11.32
CA ALA A 2 11.17 12.80 -12.19
C ALA A 2 11.47 11.29 -12.33
N GLN A 3 12.70 10.84 -11.99
CA GLN A 3 13.11 9.44 -12.12
C GLN A 3 12.60 8.55 -10.97
N ASP A 4 12.49 9.08 -9.75
CA ASP A 4 11.89 8.36 -8.61
C ASP A 4 10.40 8.05 -8.86
N SER A 5 9.77 8.76 -9.79
CA SER A 5 8.35 8.62 -10.04
C SER A 5 7.96 7.31 -10.73
N VAL A 6 8.75 6.96 -11.76
CA VAL A 6 8.52 5.78 -12.60
C VAL A 6 8.90 4.51 -11.86
N GLY A 7 10.02 4.53 -11.12
CA GLY A 7 10.45 3.38 -10.30
C GLY A 7 9.39 2.96 -9.30
N LEU A 8 8.84 3.92 -8.55
CA LEU A 8 7.84 3.65 -7.54
C LEU A 8 6.53 3.09 -8.12
N TYR A 9 6.11 3.53 -9.31
CA TYR A 9 4.92 2.97 -9.97
C TYR A 9 5.15 1.53 -10.44
N SER A 10 6.34 1.21 -10.95
CA SER A 10 6.70 -0.17 -11.30
C SER A 10 6.74 -1.08 -10.07
N GLU A 11 7.32 -0.61 -8.97
CA GLU A 11 7.30 -1.33 -7.68
C GLU A 11 5.87 -1.51 -7.16
N TYR A 12 5.03 -0.47 -7.27
CA TYR A 12 3.62 -0.54 -6.91
C TYR A 12 2.88 -1.66 -7.66
N GLN A 13 3.06 -1.77 -8.98
CA GLN A 13 2.45 -2.83 -9.78
C GLN A 13 2.99 -4.21 -9.41
N PHE A 14 4.30 -4.32 -9.15
CA PHE A 14 4.92 -5.57 -8.69
C PHE A 14 4.29 -6.04 -7.36
N TRP A 15 4.17 -5.15 -6.37
CA TRP A 15 3.62 -5.49 -5.06
C TRP A 15 2.13 -5.80 -5.10
N MET A 16 1.35 -5.13 -5.95
CA MET A 16 -0.04 -5.51 -6.20
C MET A 16 -0.17 -6.96 -6.71
N GLY A 17 0.73 -7.37 -7.61
CA GLY A 17 0.81 -8.74 -8.09
C GLY A 17 1.16 -9.73 -6.97
N LYS A 18 2.23 -9.46 -6.22
CA LYS A 18 2.66 -10.29 -5.07
C LYS A 18 1.58 -10.45 -4.02
N LEU A 19 0.94 -9.35 -3.60
CA LEU A 19 -0.16 -9.37 -2.62
C LEU A 19 -1.37 -10.19 -3.09
N SER A 20 -1.61 -10.26 -4.40
CA SER A 20 -2.69 -11.08 -4.94
C SER A 20 -2.41 -12.57 -4.81
N VAL A 21 -1.14 -12.98 -4.96
CA VAL A 21 -0.69 -14.36 -4.70
C VAL A 21 -0.71 -14.66 -3.20
N TRP A 22 -0.22 -13.73 -2.39
CA TRP A 22 -0.16 -13.88 -0.94
C TRP A 22 -1.53 -13.88 -0.25
N GLY A 23 -2.59 -13.39 -0.90
CA GLY A 23 -3.97 -13.52 -0.39
C GLY A 23 -4.43 -14.98 -0.21
N GLN A 24 -3.71 -15.94 -0.79
CA GLN A 24 -3.95 -17.39 -0.66
C GLN A 24 -2.89 -18.08 0.22
N ALA A 25 -2.32 -17.38 1.22
CA ALA A 25 -1.17 -17.82 2.04
C ALA A 25 -1.41 -18.99 3.02
N SER A 26 -2.21 -19.99 2.65
CA SER A 26 -2.30 -21.25 3.41
C SER A 26 -1.14 -22.22 3.11
N SER A 27 -0.38 -22.02 2.04
CA SER A 27 0.76 -22.87 1.69
C SER A 27 2.07 -22.42 2.33
N SER A 28 2.93 -23.38 2.67
CA SER A 28 4.27 -23.12 3.22
C SER A 28 5.17 -22.33 2.24
N GLU A 29 5.00 -22.55 0.94
CA GLU A 29 5.74 -21.84 -0.11
C GLU A 29 5.44 -20.34 -0.08
N THR A 30 4.16 -19.98 0.01
CA THR A 30 3.73 -18.57 0.10
C THR A 30 4.24 -17.90 1.38
N GLN A 31 4.25 -18.61 2.51
CA GLN A 31 4.81 -18.08 3.76
C GLN A 31 6.31 -17.78 3.64
N GLN A 32 7.07 -18.67 2.99
CA GLN A 32 8.50 -18.47 2.77
C GLN A 32 8.77 -17.30 1.81
N ASP A 33 7.97 -17.16 0.75
CA ASP A 33 8.04 -16.02 -0.17
C ASP A 33 7.75 -14.69 0.54
N ILE A 34 6.73 -14.64 1.41
CA ILE A 34 6.43 -13.45 2.23
C ILE A 34 7.64 -13.09 3.11
N CYS A 35 8.17 -14.05 3.87
CA CYS A 35 9.31 -13.80 4.75
C CYS A 35 10.55 -13.32 3.97
N HIS A 36 10.79 -13.85 2.77
CA HIS A 36 11.91 -13.44 1.92
C HIS A 36 11.77 -11.98 1.42
N HIS A 37 10.55 -11.58 1.07
CA HIS A 37 10.26 -10.28 0.46
C HIS A 37 9.86 -9.19 1.47
N LEU A 38 9.63 -9.56 2.74
CA LEU A 38 9.10 -8.65 3.74
C LEU A 38 9.95 -7.38 3.94
N PRO A 39 11.30 -7.44 4.06
CA PRO A 39 12.10 -6.24 4.23
C PRO A 39 11.96 -5.26 3.05
N GLN A 40 11.96 -5.77 1.81
CA GLN A 40 11.77 -4.94 0.62
C GLN A 40 10.35 -4.35 0.57
N PHE A 41 9.36 -5.13 1.01
CA PHE A 41 7.99 -4.65 1.08
C PHE A 41 7.81 -3.54 2.12
N GLN A 42 8.49 -3.63 3.26
CA GLN A 42 8.48 -2.58 4.29
C GLN A 42 9.11 -1.27 3.77
N GLU A 43 10.24 -1.36 3.05
CA GLU A 43 10.82 -0.18 2.40
C GLU A 43 9.86 0.45 1.39
N PHE A 44 9.22 -0.37 0.56
CA PHE A 44 8.20 0.10 -0.38
C PHE A 44 7.03 0.79 0.35
N LEU A 45 6.50 0.20 1.43
CA LEU A 45 5.43 0.81 2.22
C LEU A 45 5.88 2.16 2.80
N ARG A 46 7.14 2.30 3.21
CA ARG A 46 7.69 3.57 3.70
C ARG A 46 7.77 4.61 2.59
N GLN A 47 8.20 4.23 1.40
CA GLN A 47 8.21 5.13 0.25
C GLN A 47 6.79 5.57 -0.13
N ILE A 48 5.82 4.65 -0.10
CA ILE A 48 4.40 4.97 -0.30
C ILE A 48 3.93 5.98 0.75
N TYR A 49 4.24 5.76 2.03
CA TYR A 49 3.90 6.70 3.09
C TYR A 49 4.43 8.12 2.80
N GLU A 50 5.71 8.27 2.46
CA GLU A 50 6.29 9.59 2.14
C GLU A 50 5.57 10.25 0.96
N VAL A 51 5.22 9.49 -0.07
CA VAL A 51 4.47 10.01 -1.22
C VAL A 51 3.05 10.41 -0.83
N LEU A 52 2.35 9.59 -0.04
CA LEU A 52 1.00 9.88 0.44
C LEU A 52 0.97 11.08 1.37
N LYS A 53 2.02 11.31 2.16
CA LYS A 53 2.12 12.45 3.05
C LYS A 53 2.17 13.77 2.28
N GLU A 54 2.96 13.82 1.21
CA GLU A 54 3.21 15.06 0.44
C GLU A 54 2.17 15.35 -0.65
N MET A 55 1.60 14.32 -1.29
CA MET A 55 0.67 14.51 -2.43
C MET A 55 -0.75 14.85 -1.99
N ASP A 56 -1.49 15.65 -2.78
CA ASP A 56 -2.93 15.83 -2.60
C ASP A 56 -3.72 14.56 -2.99
N SER A 57 -4.97 14.48 -2.55
CA SER A 57 -5.87 13.34 -2.76
C SER A 57 -6.13 13.03 -4.24
N GLY A 58 -6.31 14.04 -5.08
CA GLY A 58 -6.52 13.89 -6.53
C GLY A 58 -5.30 13.27 -7.22
N THR A 59 -4.11 13.80 -6.92
CA THR A 59 -2.84 13.30 -7.46
C THR A 59 -2.55 11.85 -7.01
N VAL A 60 -2.87 11.50 -5.76
CA VAL A 60 -2.73 10.12 -5.27
C VAL A 60 -3.62 9.15 -6.06
N ILE A 61 -4.87 9.52 -6.35
CA ILE A 61 -5.80 8.66 -7.09
C ILE A 61 -5.38 8.51 -8.54
N GLU A 62 -4.88 9.58 -9.18
CA GLU A 62 -4.39 9.52 -10.56
C GLU A 62 -3.18 8.58 -10.66
N ARG A 63 -2.25 8.69 -9.71
CA ARG A 63 -0.99 7.96 -9.76
C ARG A 63 -1.09 6.53 -9.20
N PHE A 64 -1.90 6.31 -8.19
CA PHE A 64 -2.11 5.02 -7.53
C PHE A 64 -3.61 4.72 -7.39
N PRO A 65 -4.32 4.46 -8.49
CA PRO A 65 -5.78 4.35 -8.51
C PRO A 65 -6.34 3.19 -7.68
N THR A 66 -5.49 2.23 -7.28
CA THR A 66 -5.86 1.07 -6.47
C THR A 66 -5.19 1.05 -5.10
N ILE A 67 -4.68 2.19 -4.61
CA ILE A 67 -3.89 2.25 -3.37
C ILE A 67 -4.65 1.71 -2.16
N GLY A 68 -5.95 1.97 -2.05
CA GLY A 68 -6.77 1.38 -0.98
C GLY A 68 -6.85 -0.14 -1.06
N GLN A 69 -6.85 -0.73 -2.27
CA GLN A 69 -6.82 -2.18 -2.42
C GLN A 69 -5.48 -2.76 -2.00
N LEU A 70 -4.37 -2.08 -2.30
CA LEU A 70 -3.04 -2.47 -1.85
C LEU A 70 -2.99 -2.52 -0.31
N LEU A 71 -3.40 -1.42 0.34
CA LEU A 71 -3.40 -1.32 1.80
C LEU A 71 -4.36 -2.32 2.43
N ALA A 72 -5.57 -2.48 1.87
CA ALA A 72 -6.52 -3.49 2.33
C ALA A 72 -5.93 -4.90 2.26
N LYS A 73 -5.42 -5.34 1.09
CA LYS A 73 -4.79 -6.66 0.94
C LYS A 73 -3.64 -6.88 1.94
N THR A 74 -2.90 -5.82 2.23
CA THR A 74 -1.84 -5.84 3.25
C THR A 74 -2.42 -6.08 4.65
N CYS A 75 -3.49 -5.38 5.04
CA CYS A 75 -4.21 -5.62 6.30
C CYS A 75 -4.78 -7.04 6.42
N TRP A 76 -5.14 -7.68 5.32
CA TRP A 76 -5.68 -9.05 5.32
C TRP A 76 -4.59 -10.13 5.43
N ASN A 77 -3.30 -9.77 5.43
CA ASN A 77 -2.22 -10.75 5.49
C ASN A 77 -1.60 -10.83 6.90
N PRO A 78 -1.90 -11.90 7.67
CA PRO A 78 -1.42 -12.03 9.04
C PRO A 78 0.10 -12.16 9.14
N PHE A 79 0.77 -12.69 8.10
CA PHE A 79 2.22 -12.84 8.10
C PHE A 79 2.92 -11.49 7.95
N ILE A 80 2.33 -10.55 7.21
CA ILE A 80 2.85 -9.18 7.14
C ILE A 80 2.57 -8.44 8.45
N LEU A 81 1.35 -8.58 8.99
CA LEU A 81 0.94 -7.95 10.23
C LEU A 81 1.65 -8.52 11.47
N ALA A 82 2.26 -9.70 11.42
CA ALA A 82 3.02 -10.24 12.54
C ALA A 82 4.22 -9.35 12.95
N TYR A 83 4.63 -8.42 12.08
CA TYR A 83 5.77 -7.54 12.29
C TYR A 83 5.31 -6.12 12.65
N ASP A 84 5.82 -5.59 13.76
CA ASP A 84 5.37 -4.31 14.33
C ASP A 84 5.64 -3.13 13.40
N GLU A 85 6.78 -3.12 12.71
CA GLU A 85 7.15 -2.06 11.78
C GLU A 85 6.18 -1.99 10.59
N SER A 86 5.77 -3.16 10.06
CA SER A 86 4.77 -3.23 8.99
C SER A 86 3.43 -2.63 9.43
N GLN A 87 2.98 -2.96 10.64
CA GLN A 87 1.73 -2.42 11.19
C GLN A 87 1.80 -0.89 11.34
N LYS A 88 2.89 -0.36 11.88
CA LYS A 88 3.08 1.08 12.09
C LYS A 88 3.01 1.86 10.77
N ILE A 89 3.78 1.42 9.77
CA ILE A 89 3.83 2.09 8.46
C ILE A 89 2.44 2.00 7.79
N LEU A 90 1.78 0.85 7.87
CA LEU A 90 0.44 0.66 7.31
C LEU A 90 -0.59 1.59 7.94
N ILE A 91 -0.57 1.74 9.27
CA ILE A 91 -1.43 2.69 9.99
C ILE A 91 -1.16 4.11 9.50
N TRP A 92 0.11 4.51 9.35
CA TRP A 92 0.44 5.85 8.84
C TRP A 92 -0.08 6.09 7.42
N CYS A 93 0.08 5.13 6.52
CA CYS A 93 -0.50 5.21 5.17
C CYS A 93 -2.01 5.39 5.20
N LEU A 94 -2.71 4.59 6.02
CA LEU A 94 -4.18 4.68 6.17
C LEU A 94 -4.59 6.04 6.73
N CYS A 95 -3.90 6.55 7.75
CA CYS A 95 -4.15 7.88 8.31
C CYS A 95 -3.96 8.99 7.26
N CYS A 96 -2.92 8.90 6.42
CA CYS A 96 -2.73 9.85 5.32
C CYS A 96 -3.91 9.85 4.34
N LEU A 97 -4.51 8.69 4.05
CA LEU A 97 -5.66 8.62 3.15
C LEU A 97 -6.96 9.12 3.80
N ILE A 98 -7.20 8.77 5.06
CA ILE A 98 -8.42 9.16 5.80
C ILE A 98 -8.46 10.68 6.05
N ASN A 99 -7.32 11.28 6.38
CA ASN A 99 -7.25 12.70 6.74
C ASN A 99 -7.21 13.63 5.52
N LYS A 100 -7.14 13.10 4.29
CA LYS A 100 -7.24 13.94 3.09
C LYS A 100 -8.71 14.24 2.81
N GLU A 101 -9.11 15.49 3.01
CA GLU A 101 -10.47 15.94 2.72
C GLU A 101 -10.80 15.77 1.23
N PRO A 102 -11.89 15.08 0.87
CA PRO A 102 -12.29 14.93 -0.52
C PRO A 102 -12.81 16.26 -1.08
N GLN A 103 -12.09 16.86 -2.02
CA GLN A 103 -12.51 18.07 -2.73
C GLN A 103 -13.40 17.77 -3.95
N ASN A 104 -13.50 16.50 -4.39
CA ASN A 104 -14.32 16.08 -5.52
C ASN A 104 -14.90 14.67 -5.36
N SER A 105 -15.82 14.28 -6.26
CA SER A 105 -16.50 12.97 -6.24
C SER A 105 -15.57 11.78 -6.48
N GLY A 106 -14.42 12.00 -7.13
CA GLY A 106 -13.36 11.00 -7.28
C GLY A 106 -12.71 10.65 -5.94
N GLU A 107 -12.49 11.66 -5.09
CA GLU A 107 -11.87 11.52 -3.77
C GLU A 107 -12.78 10.90 -2.72
N SER A 108 -14.11 10.94 -2.92
CA SER A 108 -15.05 10.17 -2.11
C SER A 108 -14.83 8.65 -2.21
N LYS A 109 -14.16 8.14 -3.26
CA LYS A 109 -13.76 6.72 -3.33
C LYS A 109 -12.72 6.35 -2.27
N LEU A 110 -11.83 7.26 -1.87
CA LEU A 110 -10.84 6.98 -0.82
C LEU A 110 -11.55 6.62 0.50
N ASN A 111 -12.54 7.42 0.90
CA ASN A 111 -13.34 7.16 2.10
C ASN A 111 -14.18 5.88 2.01
N SER A 112 -14.54 5.42 0.80
CA SER A 112 -15.26 4.16 0.59
C SER A 112 -14.40 2.92 0.74
N TRP A 113 -13.07 3.04 0.67
CA TRP A 113 -12.14 1.91 0.85
C TRP A 113 -11.89 1.58 2.32
N THR A 114 -12.10 2.56 3.19
CA THR A 114 -11.94 2.47 4.65
C THR A 114 -13.23 2.14 5.40
N ARG A 115 -14.37 2.05 4.72
CA ARG A 115 -15.69 1.77 5.31
C ARG A 115 -16.17 0.36 4.97
#